data_AF-A0A947RS91-F1
#
_entry.id   AF-A0A947RS91-F1
#
_cell.length_a   1.000
_cell.length_b   1.000
_cell.length_c   1.000
_cell.angle_alpha   90.00
_cell.angle_beta   90.00
_cell.angle_gamma   90.00
#
_symmetry.space_group_name_H-M   'P 1'
#
loop_
_entity.id
_entity.type
_entity.pdbx_description
1 polymer ?
#
loop_
_entity_poly.entity_id
_entity_poly.type
_entity_poly.pdbx_seq_one_letter_code
_entity_poly.pdbx_strand_id
1 'polypeptide(L)'
;MPWPEGTIWITWHEHRRTRSLVDALGGMPTFVFDDHRPLQRNLIGPLWTLKVLWRERPRLVFMHFSYLLMLVCLIYRFLPARPRPKIVCDCHNKALKKEFSGPLSRPFGAFKRFLLAGADLLVVTNERLVPYAERHSAGVSVLRDPLTDWRGEDAKCRAEPARDGER
;
A
#
# COMPACT_ATOMS: atom_id res chain seq x y z
N MET A 1 -9.45 12.41 14.02
CA MET A 1 -8.82 13.63 13.47
C MET A 1 -9.05 13.59 11.96
N PRO A 2 -9.64 14.60 11.33
CA PRO A 2 -9.87 14.56 9.88
C PRO A 2 -8.52 14.59 9.15
N TRP A 3 -8.36 13.72 8.14
CA TRP A 3 -7.18 13.70 7.29
C TRP A 3 -7.12 14.97 6.43
N PRO A 4 -5.92 15.44 6.05
CA PRO A 4 -5.79 16.51 5.08
C PRO A 4 -6.55 16.18 3.79
N GLU A 5 -7.16 17.19 3.18
CA GLU A 5 -7.84 17.03 1.88
C GLU A 5 -6.89 16.43 0.83
N GLY A 6 -7.41 15.49 0.04
CA GLY A 6 -6.63 14.76 -0.94
C GLY A 6 -5.72 13.68 -0.35
N THR A 7 -6.05 13.16 0.84
CA THR A 7 -5.46 11.94 1.40
C THR A 7 -6.28 10.72 1.00
N ILE A 8 -5.63 9.71 0.42
CA ILE A 8 -6.28 8.44 0.04
C ILE A 8 -5.42 7.25 0.43
N TRP A 9 -6.05 6.09 0.60
CA TRP A 9 -5.39 4.80 0.70
C TRP A 9 -5.65 3.96 -0.56
N ILE A 10 -4.63 3.34 -1.15
CA ILE A 10 -4.77 2.43 -2.30
C ILE A 10 -4.17 1.06 -1.97
N THR A 11 -4.89 -0.01 -2.29
CA THR A 11 -4.37 -1.39 -2.19
C THR A 11 -4.90 -2.27 -3.32
N TRP A 12 -4.12 -3.27 -3.72
CA TRP A 12 -4.53 -4.27 -4.72
C TRP A 12 -5.00 -5.60 -4.11
N HIS A 13 -5.12 -5.60 -2.79
CA HIS A 13 -5.55 -6.74 -2.00
C HIS A 13 -6.29 -6.24 -0.79
N GLU A 14 -7.40 -6.91 -0.49
CA GLU A 14 -8.08 -6.73 0.76
C GLU A 14 -7.24 -7.32 1.89
N HIS A 15 -6.62 -6.44 2.68
CA HIS A 15 -5.82 -6.83 3.82
C HIS A 15 -6.49 -6.37 5.11
N ARG A 16 -6.68 -7.31 6.04
CA ARG A 16 -7.23 -7.01 7.37
C ARG A 16 -6.47 -5.89 8.08
N ARG A 17 -5.14 -5.87 7.97
CA ARG A 17 -4.30 -4.79 8.50
C ARG A 17 -4.66 -3.45 7.88
N THR A 18 -4.81 -3.38 6.56
CA THR A 18 -5.21 -2.15 5.87
C THR A 18 -6.52 -1.60 6.43
N ARG A 19 -7.56 -2.44 6.54
CA ARG A 19 -8.84 -2.03 7.16
C ARG A 19 -8.64 -1.52 8.58
N SER A 20 -7.99 -2.33 9.43
CA SER A 20 -7.77 -2.00 10.84
C SER A 20 -6.98 -0.69 11.00
N LEU A 21 -6.00 -0.45 10.13
CA LEU A 21 -5.23 0.79 10.11
C LEU A 21 -6.09 1.96 9.67
N VAL A 22 -6.81 1.85 8.55
CA VAL A 22 -7.71 2.90 8.07
C VAL A 22 -8.74 3.27 9.12
N ASP A 23 -9.34 2.29 9.79
CA ASP A 23 -10.32 2.48 10.85
C ASP A 23 -9.70 3.17 12.07
N ALA A 24 -8.56 2.66 12.57
CA ALA A 24 -7.84 3.25 13.71
C ALA A 24 -7.33 4.67 13.41
N LEU A 25 -7.06 4.97 12.14
CA LEU A 25 -6.64 6.26 11.64
C LEU A 25 -7.82 7.22 11.42
N GLY A 26 -9.07 6.80 11.60
CA GLY A 26 -10.25 7.66 11.51
C GLY A 26 -10.92 7.69 10.15
N GLY A 27 -10.79 6.62 9.36
CA GLY A 27 -11.65 6.35 8.19
C GLY A 27 -11.32 7.14 6.93
N MET A 28 -10.06 7.12 6.48
CA MET A 28 -9.68 7.78 5.22
C MET A 28 -10.27 7.08 3.98
N PRO A 29 -10.52 7.80 2.87
CA PRO A 29 -10.99 7.21 1.63
C PRO A 29 -10.05 6.10 1.15
N THR A 30 -10.59 4.89 1.02
CA THR A 30 -9.82 3.69 0.68
C THR A 30 -10.31 3.11 -0.63
N PHE A 31 -9.38 2.93 -1.57
CA PHE A 31 -9.62 2.33 -2.87
C PHE A 31 -8.96 0.96 -2.92
N VAL A 32 -9.78 -0.07 -3.07
CA VAL A 32 -9.36 -1.46 -3.14
C VAL A 32 -9.59 -1.97 -4.55
N PHE A 33 -8.54 -2.53 -5.16
CA PHE A 33 -8.64 -3.27 -6.40
C PHE A 33 -8.30 -4.74 -6.13
N ASP A 34 -9.30 -5.53 -5.76
CA ASP A 34 -9.10 -6.94 -5.42
C ASP A 34 -9.45 -7.85 -6.60
N ASP A 35 -8.47 -8.12 -7.46
CA ASP A 35 -8.56 -9.17 -8.46
C ASP A 35 -7.59 -10.31 -8.10
N HIS A 36 -8.18 -11.49 -7.85
CA HIS A 36 -7.42 -12.68 -7.49
C HIS A 36 -6.65 -13.28 -8.67
N ARG A 37 -6.99 -12.92 -9.92
CA ARG A 37 -6.30 -13.41 -11.14
C ARG A 37 -5.00 -12.62 -11.34
N PRO A 38 -3.81 -13.25 -11.24
CA PRO A 38 -2.54 -12.53 -11.26
C PRO A 38 -2.31 -11.71 -12.55
N LEU A 39 -2.70 -12.26 -13.69
CA LEU A 39 -2.51 -11.59 -14.98
C LEU A 39 -3.39 -10.34 -15.09
N GLN A 40 -4.68 -10.47 -14.78
CA GLN A 40 -5.61 -9.34 -14.82
C GLN A 40 -5.20 -8.29 -13.79
N ARG A 41 -4.76 -8.71 -12.60
CA ARG A 41 -4.27 -7.78 -11.59
C ARG A 41 -3.09 -6.95 -12.09
N ASN A 42 -2.13 -7.59 -12.76
CA ASN A 42 -0.94 -6.92 -13.25
C ASN A 42 -1.19 -6.04 -14.50
N LEU A 43 -2.26 -6.29 -15.26
CA LEU A 43 -2.60 -5.50 -16.46
C LEU A 43 -3.62 -4.39 -16.16
N ILE A 44 -4.68 -4.73 -15.45
CA ILE A 44 -5.80 -3.85 -15.13
C ILE A 44 -5.49 -3.02 -13.88
N GLY A 45 -4.83 -3.60 -12.88
CA GLY A 45 -4.48 -2.90 -11.63
C GLY A 45 -3.72 -1.60 -11.84
N PRO A 46 -2.69 -1.53 -12.72
CA PRO A 46 -2.03 -0.28 -13.05
C PRO A 46 -2.98 0.77 -13.62
N LEU A 47 -3.79 0.39 -14.61
CA LEU A 47 -4.73 1.30 -15.28
C LEU A 47 -5.81 1.81 -14.33
N TRP A 48 -6.33 0.93 -13.49
CA TRP A 48 -7.30 1.28 -12.45
C TRP A 48 -6.68 2.22 -11.42
N THR A 49 -5.47 1.93 -10.94
CA THR A 49 -4.75 2.77 -9.96
C THR A 49 -4.54 4.15 -10.53
N LEU A 50 -4.04 4.20 -11.76
CA LEU A 50 -3.86 5.42 -12.51
C LEU A 50 -5.17 6.20 -12.63
N LYS A 51 -6.28 5.56 -13.02
CA LYS A 51 -7.61 6.19 -13.09
C LYS A 51 -8.01 6.82 -11.75
N VAL A 52 -7.80 6.12 -10.63
CA VAL A 52 -8.04 6.64 -9.28
C VAL A 52 -7.17 7.86 -8.99
N LEU A 53 -5.85 7.76 -9.20
CA LEU A 53 -4.92 8.89 -9.00
C LEU A 53 -5.27 10.09 -9.89
N TRP A 54 -5.74 9.85 -11.12
CA TRP A 54 -6.15 10.89 -12.06
C TRP A 54 -7.41 11.63 -11.64
N ARG A 55 -8.37 10.90 -11.05
CA ARG A 55 -9.65 11.42 -10.56
C ARG A 55 -9.48 12.15 -9.23
N GLU A 56 -8.85 11.51 -8.26
CA GLU A 56 -8.74 12.03 -6.88
C GLU A 56 -7.67 13.11 -6.73
N ARG A 57 -6.66 13.14 -7.63
CA ARG A 57 -5.52 14.08 -7.58
C ARG A 57 -4.91 14.23 -6.18
N PRO A 58 -4.55 13.10 -5.53
CA PRO A 58 -4.16 13.12 -4.12
C PRO A 58 -2.88 13.91 -3.88
N ARG A 59 -2.78 14.51 -2.68
CA ARG A 59 -1.56 15.11 -2.14
C ARG A 59 -0.80 14.14 -1.24
N LEU A 60 -1.50 13.14 -0.69
CA LEU A 60 -0.94 12.11 0.17
C LEU A 60 -1.57 10.76 -0.21
N VAL A 61 -0.71 9.79 -0.53
CA VAL A 61 -1.12 8.43 -0.90
C VAL A 61 -0.54 7.47 0.12
N PHE A 62 -1.42 6.83 0.88
CA PHE A 62 -1.10 5.62 1.61
C PHE A 62 -1.26 4.42 0.70
N MET A 63 -0.36 3.45 0.80
CA MET A 63 -0.50 2.22 0.05
C MET A 63 0.10 1.02 0.75
N HIS A 64 -0.46 -0.15 0.49
CA HIS A 64 0.19 -1.40 0.83
C HIS A 64 1.26 -1.72 -0.21
N PHE A 65 2.47 -2.08 0.23
CA PHE A 65 3.57 -2.30 -0.71
C PHE A 65 3.28 -3.42 -1.70
N SER A 66 3.21 -3.04 -2.98
CA SER A 66 3.28 -3.93 -4.13
C SER A 66 4.23 -3.28 -5.13
N TYR A 67 5.12 -4.06 -5.76
CA TYR A 67 6.12 -3.55 -6.69
C TYR A 67 5.47 -2.73 -7.81
N LEU A 68 4.40 -3.25 -8.40
CA LEU A 68 3.76 -2.61 -9.55
C LEU A 68 2.89 -1.41 -9.13
N LEU A 69 2.18 -1.51 -8.00
CA LEU A 69 1.45 -0.38 -7.43
C LEU A 69 2.40 0.79 -7.11
N MET A 70 3.53 0.50 -6.46
CA MET A 70 4.53 1.51 -6.11
C MET A 70 5.10 2.17 -7.38
N LEU A 71 5.44 1.36 -8.39
CA LEU A 71 5.91 1.86 -9.68
C LEU A 71 4.90 2.82 -10.33
N VAL A 72 3.61 2.46 -10.32
CA VAL A 72 2.54 3.29 -10.87
C VAL A 72 2.39 4.61 -10.11
N CYS A 73 2.43 4.57 -8.77
CA CYS A 73 2.38 5.78 -7.95
C CYS A 73 3.60 6.69 -8.20
N LEU A 74 4.80 6.12 -8.39
CA LEU A 74 5.99 6.88 -8.73
C LEU A 74 5.90 7.51 -10.12
N ILE A 75 5.44 6.75 -11.13
CA ILE A 75 5.21 7.30 -12.47
C ILE A 75 4.25 8.49 -12.38
N TYR A 76 3.11 8.33 -11.70
CA TYR A 76 2.14 9.40 -11.51
C TYR A 76 2.75 10.65 -10.84
N ARG A 77 3.59 10.46 -9.80
CA ARG A 77 4.26 11.55 -9.07
C ARG A 77 5.13 12.43 -9.96
N PHE A 78 5.71 11.87 -11.02
CA PHE A 78 6.58 12.61 -11.95
C PHE A 78 5.85 13.18 -13.17
N LEU A 79 4.55 12.94 -13.33
CA LEU A 79 3.81 13.50 -14.46
C LEU A 79 3.65 15.03 -14.33
N PRO A 80 3.90 15.79 -15.41
CA PRO A 80 3.71 17.23 -15.41
C PRO A 80 2.23 17.60 -15.21
N ALA A 81 1.98 18.78 -14.63
CA ALA A 81 0.64 19.33 -14.36
C ALA A 81 -0.19 18.60 -13.27
N ARG A 82 0.45 17.90 -12.33
CA ARG A 82 -0.22 17.25 -11.19
C ARG A 82 0.42 17.64 -9.86
N PRO A 83 -0.35 17.64 -8.76
CA PRO A 83 0.24 17.72 -7.43
C PRO A 83 1.20 16.53 -7.28
N ARG A 84 2.39 16.78 -6.73
CA ARG A 84 3.35 15.71 -6.42
C ARG A 84 2.92 15.05 -5.12
N PRO A 85 2.28 13.86 -5.14
CA PRO A 85 1.84 13.24 -3.90
C PRO A 85 3.04 12.87 -3.05
N LYS A 86 2.88 13.00 -1.74
CA LYS A 86 3.69 12.29 -0.76
C LYS A 86 3.23 10.83 -0.72
N ILE A 87 4.17 9.90 -0.76
CA ILE A 87 3.87 8.47 -0.77
C ILE A 87 4.27 7.86 0.57
N VAL A 88 3.28 7.33 1.28
CA VAL A 88 3.44 6.56 2.51
C VAL A 88 3.17 5.10 2.20
N CYS A 89 4.14 4.23 2.46
CA CYS A 89 4.08 2.85 2.03
C CYS A 89 4.13 1.90 3.23
N ASP A 90 3.06 1.15 3.46
CA ASP A 90 3.00 0.07 4.46
C ASP A 90 3.75 -1.15 3.93
N CYS A 91 4.92 -1.40 4.51
CA CYS A 91 5.88 -2.39 4.09
C CYS A 91 5.86 -3.60 5.02
N HIS A 92 5.35 -4.72 4.50
CA HIS A 92 5.36 -5.99 5.22
C HIS A 92 6.73 -6.68 5.18
N ASN A 93 7.00 -7.51 6.20
CA ASN A 93 8.25 -8.28 6.39
C ASN A 93 8.81 -8.88 5.09
N LYS A 94 7.95 -9.50 4.28
CA LYS A 94 8.35 -10.20 3.06
C LYS A 94 8.89 -9.23 2.00
N ALA A 95 8.33 -8.03 1.89
CA ALA A 95 8.80 -7.03 0.93
C ALA A 95 10.24 -6.58 1.23
N LEU A 96 10.53 -6.30 2.51
CA LEU A 96 11.83 -5.82 2.96
C LEU A 96 12.91 -6.92 2.97
N LYS A 97 12.55 -8.13 3.37
CA LYS A 97 13.53 -9.23 3.53
C LYS A 97 13.72 -10.11 2.30
N LYS A 98 12.80 -10.08 1.32
CA LYS A 98 12.93 -10.94 0.13
C LYS A 98 14.11 -10.49 -0.70
N GLU A 99 15.06 -11.40 -0.83
CA GLU A 99 16.17 -11.35 -1.79
C GLU A 99 15.92 -12.43 -2.85
N PHE A 100 16.28 -12.12 -4.09
CA PHE A 100 16.22 -13.09 -5.18
C PHE A 100 17.59 -13.76 -5.31
N SER A 101 17.62 -15.08 -5.50
CA SER A 101 18.84 -15.81 -5.85
C SER A 101 19.01 -15.85 -7.38
N GLY A 102 20.24 -16.09 -7.83
CA GLY A 102 20.56 -16.28 -9.26
C GLY A 102 20.92 -14.98 -10.02
N PRO A 103 20.99 -15.04 -11.36
CA PRO A 103 21.53 -13.97 -12.18
C PRO A 103 20.71 -12.67 -12.14
N LEU A 104 19.41 -12.77 -11.80
CA LEU A 104 18.51 -11.62 -11.68
C LEU A 104 18.53 -10.95 -10.30
N SER A 105 19.31 -11.46 -9.35
CA SER A 105 19.41 -10.93 -7.98
C SER A 105 19.78 -9.45 -7.94
N ARG A 106 20.85 -9.08 -8.64
CA ARG A 106 21.37 -7.70 -8.71
C ARG A 106 20.39 -6.71 -9.34
N PRO A 107 19.87 -6.94 -10.57
CA PRO A 107 18.93 -5.99 -11.18
C PRO A 107 17.63 -5.89 -10.37
N PHE A 108 17.12 -7.00 -9.84
CA PHE A 108 15.92 -6.97 -9.00
C PHE A 108 16.16 -6.22 -7.67
N GLY A 109 17.32 -6.41 -7.05
CA GLY A 109 17.72 -5.67 -5.85
C GLY A 109 17.81 -4.17 -6.10
N ALA A 110 18.40 -3.77 -7.24
CA ALA A 110 18.46 -2.37 -7.65
C ALA A 110 17.06 -1.78 -7.90
N PHE A 111 16.19 -2.52 -8.59
CA PHE A 111 14.80 -2.13 -8.83
C PHE A 111 14.01 -1.97 -7.53
N LYS A 112 14.12 -2.94 -6.61
CA LYS A 112 13.51 -2.86 -5.27
C LYS A 112 13.99 -1.63 -4.51
N ARG A 113 15.30 -1.37 -4.51
CA ARG A 113 15.88 -0.19 -3.85
C ARG A 113 15.35 1.11 -4.47
N PHE A 114 15.29 1.18 -5.80
CA PHE A 114 14.73 2.33 -6.52
C PHE A 114 13.28 2.61 -6.10
N LEU A 115 12.42 1.57 -6.09
CA LEU A 115 11.02 1.75 -5.72
C LEU A 115 10.87 2.23 -4.27
N LEU A 116 11.52 1.55 -3.32
CA LEU A 116 11.39 1.88 -1.90
C LEU A 116 12.00 3.25 -1.56
N ALA A 117 13.07 3.65 -2.23
CA ALA A 117 13.65 4.99 -2.10
C ALA A 117 12.74 6.11 -2.60
N GLY A 118 11.75 5.77 -3.45
CA GLY A 118 10.75 6.72 -3.92
C GLY A 118 9.63 7.01 -2.91
N ALA A 119 9.54 6.25 -1.80
CA ALA A 119 8.58 6.51 -0.74
C ALA A 119 9.08 7.63 0.17
N ASP A 120 8.23 8.61 0.49
CA ASP A 120 8.55 9.66 1.45
C ASP A 120 8.54 9.11 2.89
N LEU A 121 7.75 8.06 3.16
CA LEU A 121 7.74 7.34 4.43
C LEU A 121 7.47 5.85 4.22
N LEU A 122 8.32 5.00 4.77
CA LEU A 122 8.07 3.57 4.92
C LEU A 122 7.49 3.30 6.31
N VAL A 123 6.31 2.68 6.34
CA VAL A 123 5.66 2.24 7.56
C VAL A 123 5.95 0.75 7.73
N VAL A 124 6.45 0.35 8.90
CA VAL A 124 6.76 -1.06 9.22
C VAL A 124 6.00 -1.51 10.45
N THR A 125 5.71 -2.81 10.54
CA THR A 125 4.86 -3.35 11.61
C THR A 125 5.57 -3.49 12.96
N ASN A 126 6.91 -3.56 12.95
CA ASN A 126 7.72 -3.81 14.14
C ASN A 126 9.12 -3.20 14.02
N GLU A 127 9.74 -2.92 15.16
CA GLU A 127 11.07 -2.31 15.26
C GLU A 127 12.17 -3.15 14.62
N ARG A 128 12.03 -4.49 14.60
CA ARG A 128 13.03 -5.37 13.98
C ARG A 128 13.13 -5.20 12.45
N LEU A 129 12.17 -4.54 11.83
CA LEU A 129 12.22 -4.21 10.39
C LEU A 129 12.92 -2.87 10.10
N VAL A 130 13.08 -2.00 11.08
CA VAL A 130 13.65 -0.66 10.90
C VAL A 130 15.02 -0.72 10.21
N PRO A 131 15.98 -1.56 10.64
CA PRO A 131 17.29 -1.62 9.97
C PRO A 131 17.25 -2.12 8.51
N TYR A 132 16.16 -2.77 8.09
CA TYR A 132 15.96 -3.17 6.69
C TYR A 132 15.30 -2.05 5.88
N ALA A 133 14.35 -1.32 6.47
CA ALA A 133 13.67 -0.21 5.83
C ALA A 133 14.59 1.01 5.63
N GLU A 134 15.44 1.31 6.62
CA GLU A 134 16.39 2.44 6.56
C GLU A 134 17.45 2.29 5.46
N ARG A 135 17.71 1.05 5.00
CA ARG A 135 18.57 0.80 3.82
C ARG A 135 17.94 1.28 2.51
N HIS A 136 16.65 1.57 2.54
CA HIS A 136 15.87 1.85 1.34
C HIS A 136 15.25 3.25 1.32
N SER A 137 14.83 3.80 2.46
CA SER A 137 14.29 5.16 2.54
C SER A 137 14.82 5.88 3.78
N ALA A 138 14.95 7.21 3.67
CA ALA A 138 15.30 8.08 4.78
C ALA A 138 14.15 8.27 5.79
N GLY A 139 12.91 8.01 5.37
CA GLY A 139 11.73 8.08 6.23
C GLY A 139 11.28 6.69 6.64
N VAL A 140 11.36 6.36 7.93
CA VAL A 140 10.85 5.10 8.49
C VAL A 140 10.03 5.40 9.74
N SER A 141 8.85 4.79 9.84
CA SER A 141 8.02 4.83 11.04
C SER A 141 7.51 3.43 11.39
N VAL A 142 7.46 3.13 12.68
CA VAL A 142 6.92 1.87 13.18
C VAL A 142 5.46 2.08 13.54
N LEU A 143 4.57 1.41 12.80
CA LEU A 143 3.14 1.35 13.10
C LEU A 143 2.77 -0.10 13.43
N ARG A 144 2.72 -0.36 14.73
CA ARG A 144 2.31 -1.67 15.28
C ARG A 144 0.88 -1.96 14.85
N ASP A 145 0.61 -3.23 14.55
CA ASP A 145 -0.76 -3.66 14.33
C ASP A 145 -1.61 -3.31 15.56
N PRO A 146 -2.78 -2.68 15.39
CA PRO A 146 -3.72 -2.58 16.50
C PRO A 146 -4.04 -4.00 16.96
N LEU A 147 -4.10 -4.20 18.29
CA LEU A 147 -4.53 -5.48 18.84
C LEU A 147 -5.90 -5.79 18.24
N THR A 148 -6.03 -6.97 17.63
CA THR A 148 -7.32 -7.50 17.21
C THR A 148 -8.26 -7.47 18.41
N ASP A 149 -9.51 -7.07 18.21
CA ASP A 149 -10.49 -7.10 19.29
C ASP A 149 -10.68 -8.53 19.78
N TRP A 150 -10.03 -8.84 20.90
CA TRP A 150 -10.09 -10.14 21.54
C TRP A 150 -11.48 -10.44 22.11
N ARG A 151 -12.39 -9.45 22.14
CA ARG A 151 -13.78 -9.58 22.60
C ARG A 151 -14.75 -10.08 21.52
N GLY A 152 -14.28 -10.36 20.30
CA GLY A 152 -15.04 -11.07 19.29
C GLY A 152 -15.87 -10.19 18.34
N GLU A 153 -15.62 -8.88 18.27
CA GLU A 153 -16.24 -8.03 17.23
C GLU A 153 -15.79 -8.42 15.82
N ASP A 154 -14.64 -9.07 15.69
CA ASP A 154 -14.18 -9.70 14.45
C ASP A 154 -15.09 -10.83 13.93
N ALA A 155 -15.92 -11.43 14.79
CA ALA A 155 -16.89 -12.45 14.40
C ALA A 155 -18.02 -11.86 13.57
N LYS A 156 -18.39 -10.59 13.79
CA LYS A 156 -19.38 -9.88 12.95
C LYS A 156 -18.89 -9.72 11.52
N CYS A 157 -17.58 -9.52 11.31
CA CYS A 157 -16.97 -9.47 9.98
C CYS A 157 -16.92 -10.82 9.24
N ARG A 158 -17.09 -11.96 9.93
CA ARG A 158 -17.23 -13.28 9.27
C ARG A 158 -18.69 -13.61 8.94
N ALA A 159 -19.63 -12.89 9.54
CA ALA A 159 -21.05 -13.17 9.47
C ALA A 159 -21.82 -12.30 8.47
N GLU A 160 -21.19 -11.33 7.81
CA GLU A 160 -21.78 -10.68 6.65
C GLU A 160 -21.57 -11.57 5.40
N PRO A 161 -22.59 -12.30 4.93
CA PRO A 161 -22.49 -12.95 3.62
C PRO A 161 -22.23 -11.88 2.56
N ALA A 162 -21.47 -12.25 1.53
CA ALA A 162 -21.33 -11.46 0.32
C ALA A 162 -22.72 -10.98 -0.09
N ARG A 163 -22.88 -9.67 -0.29
CA ARG A 163 -24.11 -9.15 -0.88
C ARG A 163 -24.22 -9.74 -2.28
N ASP A 164 -25.01 -10.81 -2.38
CA ASP A 164 -25.50 -11.34 -3.64
C ASP A 164 -26.23 -10.22 -4.36
N GLY A 165 -25.64 -9.74 -5.46
CA GLY A 165 -26.20 -8.62 -6.19
C GLY A 165 -25.34 -8.17 -7.35
N GLU A 166 -25.17 -9.03 -8.35
CA GLU A 166 -25.35 -8.64 -9.75
C GLU A 166 -25.48 -9.93 -10.60
N ARG A 167 -26.72 -10.14 -11.05
CA ARG A 167 -27.12 -11.11 -12.08
C ARG A 167 -26.83 -10.52 -13.45
#